data_AF-A0A7I7MNE4-F1
#
_entry.id   AF-A0A7I7MNE4-F1
#
_cell.length_a   1.000
_cell.length_b   1.000
_cell.length_c   1.000
_cell.angle_alpha   90.00
_cell.angle_beta   90.00
_cell.angle_gamma   90.00
#
_symmetry.space_group_name_H-M   'P 1'
#
loop_
_entity.id
_entity.type
_entity.pdbx_description
1 polymer ?
#
loop_
_entity_poly.entity_id
_entity_poly.type
_entity_poly.pdbx_seq_one_letter_code
_entity_poly.pdbx_strand_id
1 'polypeptide(L)'
;MTCSGFTDRFVRFNLNPAVIRPSYGLAEATVYVATREAGEPPRIVSFESDRLPDGQAVPCASETGTPLVSYGNPKTQLVRIVDPDTRIECPPGTVGEIWIHGDNVASGYWEKPDLTARTFGATMVNPAPGTPEGPWLRTGDSGFISDDELFIMGRIKDLLIVYGRNHSPDDIEATIQEITPGRCAAIAVPEDGAEKLVAIIELKKKNNESDEQVMERLGFVKREVISAISKSHGLGVADLVLVSPGSIPITTSGKVRRARCVELYRHEKFTRLDV
;
A
#
# COMPACT_ATOMS: atom_id res chain seq x y z
N MET A 1 1.04 -9.78 -8.66
CA MET A 1 0.84 -9.47 -10.10
C MET A 1 0.24 -8.09 -10.21
N THR A 2 0.92 -7.15 -10.86
CA THR A 2 0.50 -5.75 -11.03
C THR A 2 -0.58 -5.61 -12.11
N CYS A 3 -1.26 -4.45 -12.18
CA CYS A 3 -2.24 -4.19 -13.25
C CYS A 3 -1.62 -4.26 -14.65
N SER A 4 -0.44 -3.67 -14.84
CA SER A 4 0.32 -3.76 -16.10
C SER A 4 0.69 -5.20 -16.42
N GLY A 5 1.27 -5.93 -15.46
CA GLY A 5 1.67 -7.32 -15.65
C GLY A 5 0.49 -8.26 -15.99
N PHE A 6 -0.70 -8.00 -15.46
CA PHE A 6 -1.91 -8.72 -15.87
C PHE A 6 -2.29 -8.39 -17.32
N THR A 7 -2.38 -7.11 -17.66
CA THR A 7 -2.73 -6.67 -19.02
C THR A 7 -1.75 -7.23 -20.06
N ASP A 8 -0.45 -7.12 -19.83
CA ASP A 8 0.59 -7.63 -20.73
C ASP A 8 0.51 -9.14 -20.93
N ARG A 9 0.13 -9.87 -19.86
CA ARG A 9 -0.03 -11.33 -19.92
C ARG A 9 -1.23 -11.75 -20.77
N PHE A 10 -2.30 -10.97 -20.75
CA PHE A 10 -3.59 -11.34 -21.34
C PHE A 10 -3.95 -10.60 -22.64
N VAL A 11 -3.18 -9.58 -23.05
CA VAL A 11 -3.40 -8.89 -24.33
C VAL A 11 -3.37 -9.85 -25.52
N ARG A 12 -2.49 -10.87 -25.49
CA ARG A 12 -2.40 -11.94 -26.49
C ARG A 12 -3.64 -12.83 -26.59
N PHE A 13 -4.53 -12.75 -25.60
CA PHE A 13 -5.83 -13.43 -25.57
C PHE A 13 -6.98 -12.43 -25.81
N ASN A 14 -6.71 -11.32 -26.49
CA ASN A 14 -7.67 -10.27 -26.85
C ASN A 14 -8.30 -9.54 -25.65
N LEU A 15 -7.63 -9.52 -24.49
CA LEU A 15 -8.02 -8.62 -23.41
C LEU A 15 -7.75 -7.17 -23.85
N ASN A 16 -8.80 -6.35 -23.93
CA ASN A 16 -8.66 -4.92 -24.14
C ASN A 16 -8.23 -4.25 -22.80
N PRO A 17 -7.06 -3.60 -22.72
CA PRO A 17 -6.59 -2.93 -21.50
C PRO A 17 -7.61 -1.95 -20.88
N ALA A 18 -8.47 -1.34 -21.70
CA ALA A 18 -9.48 -0.38 -21.27
C ALA A 18 -10.63 -0.98 -20.43
N VAL A 19 -10.70 -2.31 -20.31
CA VAL A 19 -11.71 -2.97 -19.43
C VAL A 19 -11.24 -3.02 -17.97
N ILE A 20 -9.96 -2.79 -17.70
CA ILE A 20 -9.41 -2.81 -16.35
C ILE A 20 -9.72 -1.48 -15.66
N ARG A 21 -10.45 -1.55 -14.54
CA ARG A 21 -10.89 -0.36 -13.79
C ARG A 21 -10.43 -0.39 -12.34
N PRO A 22 -9.23 0.14 -12.05
CA PRO A 22 -8.83 0.43 -10.67
C PRO A 22 -9.88 1.32 -10.02
N SER A 23 -10.33 0.90 -8.84
CA SER A 23 -11.38 1.58 -8.10
C SER A 23 -11.00 1.65 -6.63
N TYR A 24 -11.29 2.79 -6.01
CA TYR A 24 -11.08 3.03 -4.60
C TYR A 24 -12.40 3.05 -3.87
N GLY A 25 -12.38 2.43 -2.69
CA GLY A 25 -13.58 2.17 -1.93
C GLY A 25 -13.31 1.59 -0.55
N LEU A 26 -14.26 1.83 0.36
CA LEU A 26 -14.24 1.39 1.75
C LEU A 26 -15.67 1.28 2.30
N ALA A 27 -15.85 0.46 3.33
CA ALA A 27 -17.16 0.19 3.91
C ALA A 27 -17.80 1.45 4.52
N GLU A 28 -16.97 2.34 5.08
CA GLU A 28 -17.39 3.61 5.67
C GLU A 28 -17.98 4.58 4.64
N ALA A 29 -17.66 4.42 3.35
CA ALA A 29 -18.24 5.15 2.22
C ALA A 29 -19.26 4.28 1.44
N THR A 30 -19.89 3.33 2.14
CA THR A 30 -20.72 2.25 1.61
C THR A 30 -19.91 1.26 0.78
N VAL A 31 -19.36 1.69 -0.36
CA VAL A 31 -18.39 0.94 -1.16
C VAL A 31 -17.56 1.89 -2.00
N TYR A 32 -18.19 2.67 -2.88
CA TYR A 32 -17.53 3.38 -3.97
C TYR A 32 -17.08 4.78 -3.56
N VAL A 33 -15.87 5.17 -4.01
CA VAL A 33 -15.36 6.54 -3.90
C VAL A 33 -14.86 7.02 -5.26
N ALA A 34 -13.89 6.34 -5.87
CA ALA A 34 -13.22 6.87 -7.06
C ALA A 34 -12.87 5.79 -8.07
N THR A 35 -13.04 6.10 -9.35
CA THR A 35 -12.47 5.37 -10.48
C THR A 35 -12.37 6.32 -11.67
N ARG A 36 -11.45 6.06 -12.60
CA ARG A 36 -11.38 6.78 -13.87
C ARG A 36 -12.58 6.43 -14.77
N GLU A 37 -12.87 7.31 -15.72
CA GLU A 37 -13.91 7.08 -16.74
C GLU A 37 -13.67 5.78 -17.50
N ALA A 38 -14.75 5.15 -17.95
CA ALA A 38 -14.68 3.92 -18.72
C ALA A 38 -14.12 4.20 -20.13
N GLY A 39 -13.42 3.22 -20.71
CA GLY A 39 -12.95 3.28 -22.10
C GLY A 39 -11.48 3.67 -22.27
N GLU A 40 -10.79 4.03 -21.19
CA GLU A 40 -9.34 4.22 -21.17
C GLU A 40 -8.65 3.15 -20.32
N PRO A 41 -7.42 2.73 -20.68
CA PRO A 41 -6.62 1.89 -19.79
C PRO A 41 -6.29 2.61 -18.47
N PRO A 42 -5.91 1.85 -17.42
CA PRO A 42 -5.36 2.43 -16.19
C PRO A 42 -4.23 3.43 -16.49
N ARG A 43 -4.35 4.64 -15.95
CA ARG A 43 -3.27 5.63 -16.01
C ARG A 43 -2.33 5.40 -14.83
N ILE A 44 -1.05 5.20 -15.14
CA ILE A 44 0.03 5.04 -14.16
C ILE A 44 0.98 6.23 -14.34
N VAL A 45 1.33 6.88 -13.24
CA VAL A 45 2.27 8.01 -13.22
C VAL A 45 3.40 7.67 -12.25
N SER A 46 4.64 7.89 -12.68
CA SER A 46 5.81 7.70 -11.83
C SER A 46 6.12 8.95 -11.02
N PHE A 47 6.39 8.79 -9.74
CA PHE A 47 6.77 9.87 -8.82
C PHE A 47 8.16 9.64 -8.23
N GLU A 48 8.85 10.70 -7.84
CA GLU A 48 10.19 10.60 -7.23
C GLU A 48 10.13 9.79 -5.91
N SER A 49 10.71 8.59 -5.93
CA SER A 49 10.66 7.63 -4.81
C SER A 49 11.23 8.18 -3.51
N ASP A 50 12.22 9.08 -3.60
CA ASP A 50 12.85 9.67 -2.43
C ASP A 50 12.04 10.78 -1.76
N ARG A 51 11.12 11.42 -2.51
CA ARG A 51 10.31 12.55 -2.05
C ARG A 51 8.97 12.13 -1.45
N LEU A 52 8.41 11.01 -1.92
CA LEU A 52 7.14 10.49 -1.41
C LEU A 52 7.13 10.23 0.11
N PRO A 53 8.20 9.66 0.72
CA PRO A 53 8.29 9.47 2.17
C PRO A 53 8.20 10.77 2.96
N ASP A 54 8.73 11.86 2.39
CA ASP A 54 8.74 13.21 2.95
C ASP A 54 7.42 13.96 2.69
N GLY A 55 6.43 13.26 2.13
CA GLY A 55 5.10 13.79 1.83
C GLY A 55 5.02 14.64 0.58
N GLN A 56 5.99 14.53 -0.33
CA GLN A 56 6.03 15.30 -1.59
C GLN A 56 5.92 14.38 -2.80
N ALA A 57 4.83 14.52 -3.55
CA ALA A 57 4.59 13.78 -4.77
C ALA A 57 5.00 14.60 -6.00
N VAL A 58 6.24 14.40 -6.45
CA VAL A 58 6.81 15.06 -7.62
C VAL A 58 6.77 14.10 -8.82
N PRO A 59 5.99 14.38 -9.88
CA PRO A 59 5.97 13.55 -11.07
C PRO A 59 7.35 13.48 -11.73
N CYS A 60 7.74 12.32 -12.24
CA CYS A 60 9.00 12.13 -12.94
C CYS A 60 8.81 11.29 -14.21
N ALA A 61 9.69 11.49 -15.20
CA ALA A 61 9.65 10.76 -16.47
C ALA A 61 10.35 9.38 -16.43
N SER A 62 10.87 8.97 -15.26
CA SER A 62 11.85 7.89 -15.14
C SER A 62 11.22 6.51 -14.90
N GLU A 63 11.91 5.47 -15.37
CA GLU A 63 11.70 4.06 -14.95
C GLU A 63 12.08 3.81 -13.47
N THR A 64 12.78 4.75 -12.82
CA THR A 64 13.24 4.63 -11.43
C THR A 64 12.30 5.25 -10.39
N GLY A 65 11.23 5.91 -10.83
CA GLY A 65 10.23 6.47 -9.92
C GLY A 65 9.25 5.40 -9.41
N THR A 66 8.54 5.70 -8.34
CA THR A 66 7.46 4.85 -7.82
C THR A 66 6.23 4.98 -8.72
N PRO A 67 5.79 3.91 -9.40
CA PRO A 67 4.62 3.95 -10.26
C PRO A 67 3.33 3.91 -9.41
N LEU A 68 2.49 4.93 -9.51
CA LEU A 68 1.21 4.99 -8.82
C LEU A 68 0.04 5.04 -9.80
N VAL A 69 -1.03 4.34 -9.45
CA VAL A 69 -2.26 4.29 -10.25
C VAL A 69 -3.10 5.53 -9.96
N SER A 70 -3.55 6.19 -11.02
CA SER A 70 -4.55 7.26 -10.91
C SER A 70 -5.95 6.68 -10.77
N TYR A 71 -6.70 7.23 -9.82
CA TYR A 71 -8.13 6.96 -9.59
C TYR A 71 -9.04 8.04 -10.19
N GLY A 72 -8.46 8.98 -10.95
CA GLY A 72 -9.19 10.08 -11.57
C GLY A 72 -9.68 11.12 -10.57
N ASN A 73 -10.60 11.97 -11.00
CA ASN A 73 -11.21 13.01 -10.19
C ASN A 73 -12.58 12.53 -9.67
N PRO A 74 -12.75 12.28 -8.36
CA PRO A 74 -14.01 11.79 -7.81
C PRO A 74 -15.14 12.82 -8.01
N LYS A 75 -16.22 12.44 -8.70
CA LYS A 75 -17.31 13.36 -9.09
C LYS A 75 -18.55 13.31 -8.18
N THR A 76 -18.80 12.19 -7.53
CA THR A 76 -20.04 11.92 -6.80
C THR A 76 -20.00 12.32 -5.32
N GLN A 77 -18.81 12.39 -4.75
CA GLN A 77 -18.55 12.80 -3.37
C GLN A 77 -17.29 13.65 -3.35
N LEU A 78 -17.21 14.54 -2.36
CA LEU A 78 -16.04 15.39 -2.19
C LEU A 78 -14.92 14.57 -1.56
N VAL A 79 -13.75 14.67 -2.17
CA VAL A 79 -12.51 14.13 -1.64
C VAL A 79 -11.55 15.28 -1.41
N ARG A 80 -10.89 15.26 -0.25
CA ARG A 80 -9.85 16.21 0.15
C ARG A 80 -8.67 15.48 0.73
N ILE A 81 -7.49 16.05 0.54
CA ILE A 81 -6.27 15.56 1.15
C ILE A 81 -5.97 16.49 2.30
N VAL A 82 -5.90 15.95 3.50
CA VAL A 82 -5.85 16.73 4.73
C VAL A 82 -4.72 16.21 5.59
N ASP A 83 -3.92 17.11 6.15
CA ASP A 83 -2.91 16.74 7.12
C ASP A 83 -3.62 16.18 8.38
N PRO A 84 -3.37 14.92 8.77
CA PRO A 84 -4.16 14.23 9.79
C PRO A 84 -3.99 14.81 11.20
N ASP A 85 -2.93 15.59 11.45
CA ASP A 85 -2.59 16.15 12.75
C ASP A 85 -3.10 17.59 12.88
N THR A 86 -2.81 18.43 11.89
CA THR A 86 -3.22 19.85 11.87
C THR A 86 -4.65 20.04 11.39
N ARG A 87 -5.20 19.07 10.64
CA ARG A 87 -6.52 19.11 9.98
C ARG A 87 -6.65 20.23 8.95
N ILE A 88 -5.54 20.67 8.39
CA ILE A 88 -5.47 21.66 7.31
C ILE A 88 -5.41 20.92 5.97
N GLU A 89 -6.14 21.42 4.97
CA GLU A 89 -6.10 20.87 3.62
C GLU A 89 -4.70 21.00 3.01
N CYS A 90 -4.18 19.88 2.49
CA CYS A 90 -2.88 19.82 1.85
C CYS A 90 -2.93 20.46 0.45
N PRO A 91 -1.92 21.24 0.05
CA PRO A 91 -1.78 21.69 -1.33
C PRO A 91 -1.68 20.50 -2.32
N PRO A 92 -2.02 20.70 -3.61
CA PRO A 92 -1.77 19.70 -4.65
C PRO A 92 -0.31 19.22 -4.65
N GLY A 93 -0.09 17.92 -4.86
CA GLY A 93 1.22 17.27 -4.80
C GLY A 93 1.72 16.98 -3.38
N THR A 94 0.99 17.36 -2.34
CA THR A 94 1.36 17.04 -0.94
C THR A 94 0.58 15.83 -0.45
N VAL A 95 1.27 14.88 0.18
CA VAL A 95 0.66 13.68 0.76
C VAL A 95 -0.04 14.04 2.07
N GLY A 96 -1.24 13.50 2.25
CA GLY A 96 -2.01 13.61 3.49
C GLY A 96 -3.02 12.47 3.61
N GLU A 97 -3.89 12.56 4.61
CA GLU A 97 -5.00 11.65 4.78
C GLU A 97 -6.12 11.98 3.79
N ILE A 98 -6.69 10.96 3.18
CA ILE A 98 -7.86 11.09 2.30
C ILE A 98 -9.10 11.29 3.20
N TRP A 99 -9.76 12.42 3.06
CA TRP A 99 -11.00 12.75 3.74
C TRP A 99 -12.15 12.79 2.73
N ILE A 100 -13.31 12.25 3.12
CA ILE A 100 -14.48 12.12 2.22
C ILE A 100 -15.70 12.80 2.84
N HIS A 101 -16.46 13.50 2.01
CA HIS A 101 -17.75 14.07 2.37
C HIS A 101 -18.79 13.80 1.26
N GLY A 102 -19.92 13.21 1.62
CA GLY A 102 -21.01 12.92 0.70
C GLY A 102 -22.05 11.99 1.32
N ASP A 103 -23.21 11.88 0.65
CA ASP A 103 -24.37 11.11 1.13
C ASP A 103 -24.12 9.59 1.23
N ASN A 104 -23.04 9.10 0.61
CA ASN A 104 -22.64 7.70 0.66
C ASN A 104 -21.86 7.33 1.94
N VAL A 105 -21.49 8.31 2.76
CA VAL A 105 -20.77 8.10 4.03
C VAL A 105 -21.74 7.51 5.07
N ALA A 106 -21.34 6.40 5.68
CA ALA A 106 -22.12 5.73 6.72
C ALA A 106 -22.27 6.62 7.98
N SER A 107 -23.31 6.37 8.76
CA SER A 107 -23.58 7.17 9.98
C SER A 107 -22.62 6.89 11.14
N GLY A 108 -21.87 5.79 11.08
CA GLY A 108 -20.96 5.40 12.15
C GLY A 108 -20.77 3.89 12.31
N TYR A 109 -19.98 3.52 13.33
CA TYR A 109 -19.81 2.15 13.77
C TYR A 109 -20.84 1.79 14.85
N TRP A 110 -21.45 0.60 14.71
CA TRP A 110 -22.41 0.06 15.68
C TRP A 110 -21.78 -0.04 17.09
N GLU A 111 -22.47 0.48 18.10
CA GLU A 111 -22.07 0.46 19.52
C GLU A 111 -20.66 1.01 19.81
N LYS A 112 -20.12 1.90 18.95
CA LYS A 112 -18.80 2.52 19.14
C LYS A 112 -18.85 4.06 18.98
N PRO A 113 -19.58 4.79 19.85
CA PRO A 113 -19.79 6.23 19.70
C PRO A 113 -18.49 7.04 19.62
N ASP A 114 -17.49 6.72 20.45
CA ASP A 114 -16.21 7.44 20.45
C ASP A 114 -15.42 7.25 19.16
N LEU A 115 -15.43 6.03 18.61
CA LEU A 115 -14.77 5.74 17.33
C LEU A 115 -15.54 6.40 16.18
N THR A 116 -16.87 6.36 16.23
CA THR A 116 -17.74 7.05 15.27
C THR A 116 -17.44 8.54 15.23
N ALA A 117 -17.39 9.21 16.38
CA ALA A 117 -17.11 10.63 16.45
C ALA A 117 -15.74 10.99 15.86
N ARG A 118 -14.71 10.17 16.13
CA ARG A 118 -13.34 10.38 15.60
C ARG A 118 -13.22 10.12 14.09
N THR A 119 -13.92 9.10 13.58
CA THR A 119 -13.81 8.67 12.17
C THR A 119 -14.74 9.44 11.26
N PHE A 120 -16.00 9.66 11.67
CA PHE A 120 -17.04 10.25 10.83
C PHE A 120 -17.34 11.69 11.16
N GLY A 121 -16.88 12.23 12.30
CA GLY A 121 -17.21 13.58 12.78
C GLY A 121 -16.12 14.61 12.53
N ALA A 122 -15.23 14.41 11.56
CA ALA A 122 -14.09 15.30 11.38
C ALA A 122 -14.48 16.64 10.75
N THR A 123 -13.75 17.69 11.11
CA THR A 123 -13.89 19.04 10.57
C THR A 123 -12.49 19.57 10.22
N MET A 124 -12.42 20.33 9.12
CA MET A 124 -11.17 20.94 8.65
C MET A 124 -10.93 22.30 9.31
N VAL A 125 -9.67 22.67 9.46
CA VAL A 125 -9.24 23.99 9.92
C VAL A 125 -9.05 24.90 8.72
N ASN A 126 -9.73 26.05 8.73
CA ASN A 126 -9.68 27.06 7.66
C ASN A 126 -9.94 26.48 6.25
N PRO A 127 -11.08 25.79 6.03
CA PRO A 127 -11.37 25.18 4.74
C PRO A 127 -11.45 26.24 3.63
N ALA A 128 -11.01 25.88 2.42
CA ALA A 128 -11.12 26.76 1.26
C ALA A 128 -12.60 27.14 1.00
N PRO A 129 -12.88 28.35 0.47
CA PRO A 129 -14.25 28.78 0.18
C PRO A 129 -15.03 27.76 -0.66
N GLY A 130 -16.25 27.44 -0.23
CA GLY A 130 -17.10 26.44 -0.89
C GLY A 130 -16.86 24.99 -0.46
N THR A 131 -15.89 24.72 0.41
CA THR A 131 -15.71 23.41 1.05
C THR A 131 -16.64 23.27 2.26
N PRO A 132 -17.42 22.19 2.39
CA PRO A 132 -18.26 21.96 3.56
C PRO A 132 -17.45 21.91 4.86
N GLU A 133 -17.98 22.51 5.93
CA GLU A 133 -17.34 22.46 7.25
C GLU A 133 -17.23 21.03 7.81
N GLY A 134 -18.22 20.19 7.48
CA GLY A 134 -18.27 18.78 7.83
C GLY A 134 -19.70 18.24 7.89
N PRO A 135 -19.89 17.04 8.46
CA PRO A 135 -18.82 16.17 8.93
C PRO A 135 -18.04 15.50 7.77
N TRP A 136 -16.76 15.23 7.99
CA TRP A 136 -15.89 14.50 7.06
C TRP A 136 -15.54 13.11 7.62
N LEU A 137 -15.52 12.12 6.73
CA LEU A 137 -14.99 10.78 6.99
C LEU A 137 -13.46 10.80 6.85
N ARG A 138 -12.76 10.43 7.91
CA ARG A 138 -11.33 10.12 7.92
C ARG A 138 -11.12 8.67 7.50
N THR A 139 -10.58 8.42 6.32
CA THR A 139 -10.44 7.04 5.82
C THR A 139 -9.30 6.27 6.48
N GLY A 140 -8.32 6.97 7.07
CA GLY A 140 -7.05 6.37 7.50
C GLY A 140 -6.14 5.93 6.35
N ASP A 141 -6.49 6.29 5.10
CA ASP A 141 -5.69 6.03 3.91
C ASP A 141 -4.94 7.31 3.51
N SER A 142 -3.68 7.14 3.13
CA SER A 142 -2.77 8.17 2.67
C SER A 142 -2.88 8.33 1.16
N GLY A 143 -2.88 9.56 0.68
CA GLY A 143 -2.93 9.86 -0.75
C GLY A 143 -2.61 11.32 -1.03
N PHE A 144 -2.70 11.70 -2.29
CA PHE A 144 -2.51 13.07 -2.76
C PHE A 144 -3.31 13.32 -4.04
N ILE A 145 -3.49 14.60 -4.38
CA ILE A 145 -4.01 15.03 -5.68
C ILE A 145 -2.85 15.57 -6.52
N SER A 146 -2.71 15.09 -7.75
CA SER A 146 -1.76 15.63 -8.74
C SER A 146 -2.49 15.74 -10.08
N ASP A 147 -2.37 16.88 -10.75
CA ASP A 147 -3.11 17.17 -12.00
C ASP A 147 -4.61 16.82 -11.91
N ASP A 148 -5.27 17.25 -10.82
CA ASP A 148 -6.69 17.00 -10.51
C ASP A 148 -7.10 15.53 -10.37
N GLU A 149 -6.15 14.59 -10.34
CA GLU A 149 -6.40 13.16 -10.15
C GLU A 149 -5.93 12.66 -8.78
N LEU A 150 -6.69 11.73 -8.21
CA LEU A 150 -6.41 11.11 -6.92
C LEU A 150 -5.42 9.94 -7.07
N PHE A 151 -4.39 9.95 -6.23
CA PHE A 151 -3.44 8.86 -6.07
C PHE A 151 -3.43 8.38 -4.62
N ILE A 152 -3.33 7.07 -4.45
CA ILE A 152 -3.39 6.41 -3.14
C ILE A 152 -2.04 5.77 -2.85
N MET A 153 -1.49 6.09 -1.69
CA MET A 153 -0.20 5.57 -1.21
C MET A 153 -0.37 4.32 -0.34
N GLY A 154 -1.52 4.16 0.31
CA GLY A 154 -1.83 3.03 1.17
C GLY A 154 -2.45 3.45 2.50
N ARG A 155 -2.49 2.55 3.48
CA ARG A 155 -3.01 2.83 4.83
C ARG A 155 -1.95 3.58 5.65
N ILE A 156 -2.32 4.69 6.28
CA ILE A 156 -1.39 5.47 7.14
C ILE A 156 -0.76 4.59 8.22
N LYS A 157 -1.58 3.76 8.87
CA LYS A 157 -1.12 2.85 9.94
C LYS A 157 -0.30 1.67 9.45
N ASP A 158 -0.32 1.39 8.14
CA ASP A 158 0.44 0.28 7.56
C ASP A 158 1.75 0.76 6.92
N LEU A 159 2.01 2.07 6.79
CA LEU A 159 3.30 2.59 6.33
C LEU A 159 4.41 2.16 7.29
N LEU A 160 5.51 1.66 6.74
CA LEU A 160 6.67 1.24 7.53
C LEU A 160 7.56 2.46 7.80
N ILE A 161 7.88 2.75 9.06
CA ILE A 161 8.76 3.88 9.42
C ILE A 161 10.17 3.37 9.68
N VAL A 162 10.90 3.06 8.62
CA VAL A 162 12.25 2.48 8.72
C VAL A 162 13.29 3.60 8.63
N TYR A 163 14.18 3.70 9.62
CA TYR A 163 15.18 4.78 9.73
C TYR A 163 14.59 6.20 9.61
N GLY A 164 13.36 6.41 10.10
CA GLY A 164 12.69 7.72 10.12
C GLY A 164 12.06 8.15 8.78
N ARG A 165 12.02 7.26 7.78
CA ARG A 165 11.35 7.50 6.49
C ARG A 165 10.15 6.57 6.33
N ASN A 166 9.09 7.07 5.72
CA ASN A 166 7.89 6.28 5.41
C ASN A 166 8.11 5.44 4.15
N HIS A 167 7.88 4.13 4.24
CA HIS A 167 7.95 3.22 3.11
C HIS A 167 6.64 2.45 2.96
N SER A 168 6.13 2.39 1.73
CA SER A 168 4.97 1.56 1.40
C SER A 168 5.37 0.08 1.46
N PRO A 169 4.72 -0.74 2.31
CA PRO A 169 4.97 -2.17 2.30
C PRO A 169 4.61 -2.80 0.95
N ASP A 170 3.57 -2.31 0.28
CA ASP A 170 3.10 -2.85 -1.00
C ASP A 170 4.17 -2.70 -2.10
N ASP A 171 4.93 -1.60 -2.09
CA ASP A 171 6.02 -1.35 -3.05
C ASP A 171 7.21 -2.29 -2.80
N ILE A 172 7.58 -2.49 -1.53
CA ILE A 172 8.63 -3.44 -1.13
C ILE A 172 8.21 -4.87 -1.52
N GLU A 173 6.96 -5.23 -1.23
CA GLU A 173 6.39 -6.53 -1.56
C GLU A 173 6.31 -6.75 -3.09
N ALA A 174 6.02 -5.72 -3.88
CA ALA A 174 6.06 -5.79 -5.32
C ALA A 174 7.47 -6.10 -5.85
N THR A 175 8.51 -5.44 -5.32
CA THR A 175 9.91 -5.74 -5.64
C THR A 175 10.30 -7.18 -5.27
N ILE A 176 9.85 -7.69 -4.12
CA ILE A 176 10.08 -9.08 -3.73
C ILE A 176 9.40 -10.04 -4.73
N GLN A 177 8.17 -9.71 -5.16
CA GLN A 177 7.37 -10.56 -6.05
C GLN A 177 7.94 -10.67 -7.48
N GLU A 178 8.81 -9.76 -7.90
CA GLU A 178 9.54 -9.87 -9.16
C GLU A 178 10.56 -11.01 -9.15
N ILE A 179 11.10 -11.33 -7.97
CA ILE A 179 12.11 -12.38 -7.77
C ILE A 179 11.46 -13.72 -7.44
N THR A 180 10.39 -13.70 -6.64
CA THR A 180 9.70 -14.92 -6.20
C THR A 180 8.18 -14.79 -6.33
N PRO A 181 7.49 -15.76 -6.96
CA PRO A 181 6.05 -15.66 -7.20
C PRO A 181 5.19 -15.92 -5.95
N GLY A 182 5.80 -16.20 -4.80
CA GLY A 182 5.09 -16.48 -3.56
C GLY A 182 4.52 -15.21 -2.90
N ARG A 183 3.59 -15.40 -1.97
CA ARG A 183 3.10 -14.29 -1.13
C ARG A 183 4.25 -13.79 -0.26
N CYS A 184 4.33 -12.49 -0.07
CA CYS A 184 5.25 -11.88 0.88
C CYS A 184 4.55 -10.83 1.73
N ALA A 185 5.19 -10.45 2.83
CA ALA A 185 4.76 -9.37 3.70
C ALA A 185 6.00 -8.60 4.17
N ALA A 186 6.03 -7.29 3.93
CA ALA A 186 7.01 -6.38 4.53
C ALA A 186 6.44 -5.84 5.85
N ILE A 187 7.25 -5.92 6.91
CA ILE A 187 6.89 -5.44 8.24
C ILE A 187 8.04 -4.62 8.84
N ALA A 188 7.68 -3.66 9.69
CA ALA A 188 8.61 -2.92 10.53
C ALA A 188 8.59 -3.53 11.93
N VAL A 189 9.77 -3.78 12.50
CA VAL A 189 9.91 -4.31 13.85
C VAL A 189 10.85 -3.42 14.66
N PRO A 190 10.50 -3.04 15.90
CA PRO A 190 11.39 -2.25 16.75
C PRO A 190 12.57 -3.12 17.21
N GLU A 191 13.79 -2.67 16.93
CA GLU A 191 15.05 -3.28 17.40
C GLU A 191 16.07 -2.17 17.69
N ASP A 192 16.63 -2.15 18.90
CA ASP A 192 17.62 -1.16 19.36
C ASP A 192 17.22 0.32 19.20
N GLY A 193 15.93 0.63 19.35
CA GLY A 193 15.43 2.00 19.29
C GLY A 193 15.20 2.54 17.87
N ALA A 194 15.40 1.73 16.84
CA ALA A 194 14.98 1.99 15.46
C ALA A 194 14.00 0.92 14.99
N GLU A 195 13.13 1.24 14.02
CA GLU A 195 12.41 0.18 13.30
C GLU A 195 13.29 -0.36 12.18
N LYS A 196 13.33 -1.69 12.06
CA LYS A 196 14.04 -2.39 11.00
C LYS A 196 13.05 -3.12 10.09
N LEU A 197 13.40 -3.20 8.81
CA LEU A 197 12.61 -3.92 7.81
C LEU A 197 12.84 -5.43 7.95
N VAL A 198 11.76 -6.18 8.11
CA VAL A 198 11.72 -7.64 7.99
C VAL A 198 10.78 -8.01 6.86
N ALA A 199 11.19 -8.93 6.00
CA ALA A 199 10.34 -9.46 4.94
C ALA A 199 10.08 -10.96 5.16
N ILE A 200 8.81 -11.33 5.18
CA ILE A 200 8.34 -12.71 5.30
C ILE A 200 7.93 -13.17 3.90
N ILE A 201 8.45 -14.30 3.44
CA ILE A 201 8.31 -14.75 2.06
C ILE A 201 7.88 -16.21 2.03
N GLU A 202 6.73 -16.48 1.43
CA GLU A 202 6.28 -17.84 1.16
C GLU A 202 7.04 -18.44 -0.03
N LEU A 203 7.69 -19.58 0.16
CA LEU A 203 8.41 -20.29 -0.88
C LEU A 203 7.92 -21.73 -0.99
N LYS A 204 7.53 -22.13 -2.19
CA LYS A 204 7.17 -23.51 -2.48
C LYS A 204 8.43 -24.35 -2.72
N LYS A 205 8.57 -25.49 -2.03
CA LYS A 205 9.59 -26.51 -2.35
C LYS A 205 9.29 -27.10 -3.73
N LYS A 206 10.28 -27.24 -4.61
CA LYS A 206 10.06 -27.93 -5.89
C LYS A 206 10.03 -29.44 -5.65
N ASN A 207 9.26 -30.15 -6.47
CA ASN A 207 9.22 -31.61 -6.42
C ASN A 207 10.62 -32.17 -6.75
N ASN A 208 11.07 -33.16 -5.98
CA ASN A 208 12.36 -33.84 -6.14
C ASN A 208 13.63 -33.00 -5.87
N GLU A 209 13.53 -31.86 -5.17
CA GLU A 209 14.73 -31.16 -4.65
C GLU A 209 15.31 -31.92 -3.45
N SER A 210 16.62 -32.19 -3.47
CA SER A 210 17.37 -32.59 -2.28
C SER A 210 17.47 -31.43 -1.30
N ASP A 211 17.76 -31.71 -0.02
CA ASP A 211 17.84 -30.65 0.99
C ASP A 211 18.98 -29.66 0.70
N GLU A 212 20.09 -30.11 0.13
CA GLU A 212 21.18 -29.23 -0.35
C GLU A 212 20.70 -28.25 -1.43
N GLN A 213 19.95 -28.73 -2.41
CA GLN A 213 19.39 -27.89 -3.49
C GLN A 213 18.39 -26.87 -2.96
N VAL A 214 17.58 -27.26 -1.96
CA VAL A 214 16.68 -26.34 -1.27
C VAL A 214 17.50 -25.22 -0.61
N MET A 215 18.51 -25.56 0.18
CA MET A 215 19.31 -24.56 0.91
C MET A 215 20.06 -23.61 -0.02
N GLU A 216 20.62 -24.12 -1.12
CA GLU A 216 21.27 -23.28 -2.14
C GLU A 216 20.27 -22.28 -2.76
N ARG A 217 19.06 -22.76 -3.12
CA ARG A 217 17.99 -21.91 -3.68
C ARG A 217 17.52 -20.87 -2.68
N LEU A 218 17.30 -21.23 -1.41
CA LEU A 218 16.90 -20.30 -0.35
C LEU A 218 17.96 -19.22 -0.16
N GLY A 219 19.24 -19.60 -0.14
CA GLY A 219 20.37 -18.67 -0.05
C GLY A 219 20.46 -17.72 -1.26
N PHE A 220 20.21 -18.22 -2.47
CA PHE A 220 20.13 -17.39 -3.68
C PHE A 220 19.00 -16.36 -3.58
N VAL A 221 17.78 -16.81 -3.25
CA VAL A 221 16.61 -15.92 -3.11
C VAL A 221 16.87 -14.82 -2.08
N LYS A 222 17.48 -15.14 -0.93
CA LYS A 222 17.81 -14.12 0.07
C LYS A 222 18.71 -13.02 -0.48
N ARG A 223 19.80 -13.38 -1.17
CA ARG A 223 20.75 -12.41 -1.72
C ARG A 223 20.09 -11.51 -2.76
N GLU A 224 19.33 -12.09 -3.68
CA GLU A 224 18.63 -11.33 -4.72
C GLU A 224 17.61 -10.36 -4.12
N VAL A 225 16.82 -10.81 -3.15
CA VAL A 225 15.82 -9.97 -2.48
C VAL A 225 16.47 -8.80 -1.72
N ILE A 226 17.53 -9.06 -0.94
CA ILE A 226 18.25 -7.99 -0.22
C ILE A 226 18.80 -6.97 -1.22
N SER A 227 19.43 -7.45 -2.29
CA SER A 227 20.01 -6.60 -3.34
C SER A 227 18.95 -5.71 -4.00
N ALA A 228 17.82 -6.29 -4.39
CA ALA A 228 16.74 -5.56 -5.05
C ALA A 228 16.08 -4.53 -4.11
N ILE A 229 15.81 -4.90 -2.86
CA ILE A 229 15.24 -3.96 -1.88
C ILE A 229 16.19 -2.79 -1.64
N SER A 230 17.49 -3.07 -1.46
CA SER A 230 18.49 -2.03 -1.26
C SER A 230 18.59 -1.10 -2.46
N LYS A 231 18.54 -1.64 -3.69
CA LYS A 231 18.67 -0.85 -4.92
C LYS A 231 17.44 0.00 -5.21
N SER A 232 16.24 -0.54 -5.02
CA SER A 232 14.99 0.13 -5.39
C SER A 232 14.45 1.05 -4.29
N HIS A 233 14.71 0.72 -3.02
CA HIS A 233 14.10 1.42 -1.87
C HIS A 233 15.14 2.09 -0.96
N GLY A 234 16.43 1.87 -1.18
CA GLY A 234 17.50 2.39 -0.30
C GLY A 234 17.46 1.80 1.11
N LEU A 235 16.85 0.62 1.28
CA LEU A 235 16.62 -0.01 2.58
C LEU A 235 17.51 -1.23 2.82
N GLY A 236 18.04 -1.34 4.04
CA GLY A 236 18.61 -2.57 4.56
C GLY A 236 17.53 -3.49 5.12
N VAL A 237 17.59 -4.77 4.79
CA VAL A 237 16.71 -5.81 5.34
C VAL A 237 17.39 -6.45 6.54
N ALA A 238 16.77 -6.38 7.72
CA ALA A 238 17.32 -6.97 8.94
C ALA A 238 17.13 -8.49 9.00
N ASP A 239 15.98 -8.98 8.53
CA ASP A 239 15.71 -10.43 8.46
C ASP A 239 14.81 -10.77 7.27
N LEU A 240 15.08 -11.94 6.69
CA LEU A 240 14.29 -12.58 5.64
C LEU A 240 13.76 -13.92 6.13
N VAL A 241 12.48 -13.94 6.50
CA VAL A 241 11.78 -15.11 7.04
C VAL A 241 11.20 -15.92 5.90
N LEU A 242 11.85 -17.04 5.54
CA LEU A 242 11.38 -17.91 4.47
C LEU A 242 10.46 -18.99 5.04
N VAL A 243 9.22 -19.04 4.58
CA VAL A 243 8.17 -19.89 5.16
C VAL A 243 7.44 -20.70 4.10
N SER A 244 6.74 -21.76 4.51
CA SER A 244 5.89 -22.53 3.59
C SER A 244 4.66 -21.72 3.14
N PRO A 245 4.09 -21.98 1.95
CA PRO A 245 2.85 -21.34 1.51
C PRO A 245 1.70 -21.50 2.51
N GLY A 246 0.93 -20.44 2.73
CA GLY A 246 -0.16 -20.40 3.72
C GLY A 246 0.25 -20.00 5.14
N SER A 247 1.54 -19.74 5.38
CA SER A 247 2.02 -19.30 6.70
C SER A 247 1.73 -17.84 6.99
N ILE A 248 1.58 -16.99 5.96
CA ILE A 248 1.29 -15.56 6.15
C ILE A 248 -0.22 -15.37 6.44
N PRO A 249 -0.59 -14.79 7.59
CA PRO A 249 -1.99 -14.58 7.96
C PRO A 249 -2.67 -13.57 7.03
N ILE A 250 -3.87 -13.92 6.55
CA ILE A 250 -4.67 -13.09 5.65
C ILE A 250 -6.08 -12.84 6.20
N THR A 251 -6.74 -11.80 5.69
CA THR A 251 -8.18 -11.58 5.84
C THR A 251 -8.97 -12.55 4.96
N THR A 252 -10.29 -12.63 5.15
CA THR A 252 -11.19 -13.39 4.27
C THR A 252 -11.18 -12.89 2.83
N SER A 253 -10.84 -11.62 2.61
CA SER A 253 -10.64 -11.00 1.29
C SER A 253 -9.24 -11.20 0.71
N GLY A 254 -8.36 -11.96 1.39
CA GLY A 254 -7.02 -12.28 0.91
C GLY A 254 -5.93 -11.23 1.19
N LYS A 255 -6.24 -10.14 1.92
CA LYS A 255 -5.25 -9.11 2.29
C LYS A 255 -4.37 -9.59 3.44
N VAL A 256 -3.08 -9.24 3.41
CA VAL A 256 -2.13 -9.57 4.48
C VAL A 256 -2.53 -8.87 5.79
N ARG A 257 -2.51 -9.62 6.90
CA ARG A 257 -2.73 -9.08 8.25
C ARG A 257 -1.39 -8.71 8.90
N ARG A 258 -0.78 -7.58 8.48
CA ARG A 258 0.59 -7.18 8.89
C ARG A 258 0.81 -7.11 10.40
N ALA A 259 -0.14 -6.55 11.15
CA ALA A 259 -0.06 -6.53 12.62
C ALA A 259 0.08 -7.95 13.21
N ARG A 260 -0.61 -8.94 12.64
CA ARG A 260 -0.48 -10.33 13.06
C ARG A 260 0.86 -10.95 12.63
N CYS A 261 1.39 -10.56 11.46
CA CYS A 261 2.74 -10.95 11.05
C CYS A 261 3.79 -10.44 12.04
N VAL A 262 3.69 -9.18 12.49
CA VAL A 262 4.58 -8.60 13.51
C VAL A 262 4.50 -9.39 14.82
N GLU A 263 3.30 -9.69 15.31
CA GLU A 263 3.12 -10.53 16.52
C GLU A 263 3.76 -11.91 16.36
N LEU A 264 3.51 -12.60 15.24
CA LEU A 264 4.07 -13.93 14.99
C LEU A 264 5.59 -13.90 14.91
N TYR A 265 6.16 -12.88 14.25
CA TYR A 265 7.60 -12.69 14.15
C TYR A 265 8.24 -12.48 15.52
N ARG A 266 7.72 -11.53 16.31
CA ARG A 266 8.26 -11.19 17.65
C ARG A 266 8.17 -12.35 18.65
N HIS A 267 7.28 -13.30 18.42
CA HIS A 267 7.14 -14.51 19.24
C HIS A 267 7.77 -15.74 18.60
N GLU A 268 8.55 -15.59 17.53
CA GLU A 268 9.26 -16.68 16.83
C GLU A 268 8.32 -17.82 16.37
N LYS A 269 7.08 -17.46 15.97
CA LYS A 269 6.03 -18.43 15.62
C LYS A 269 6.00 -18.81 14.14
N PHE A 270 6.91 -18.29 13.32
CA PHE A 270 7.05 -18.72 11.94
C PHE A 270 7.92 -19.97 11.84
N THR A 271 7.39 -21.04 11.24
CA THR A 271 8.20 -22.20 10.88
C THR A 271 9.05 -21.85 9.66
N ARG A 272 10.34 -21.65 9.90
CA ARG A 272 11.31 -21.25 8.89
C ARG A 272 11.77 -22.44 8.05
N LEU A 273 11.99 -22.21 6.76
CA LEU A 273 12.48 -23.20 5.79
C LEU A 273 14.01 -23.27 5.75
N ASP A 274 14.67 -22.27 6.30
CA ASP A 274 16.11 -22.01 6.23
C ASP A 274 16.84 -22.35 7.55
N VAL A 275 16.18 -23.11 8.44
CA VAL A 275 16.68 -23.53 9.76
C VAL A 275 16.72 -25.06 9.82
#